data_AF-A0A349Q8V3-F1
#
_entry.id   AF-A0A349Q8V3-F1
#
_cell.length_a   1.000
_cell.length_b   1.000
_cell.length_c   1.000
_cell.angle_alpha   90.00
_cell.angle_beta   90.00
_cell.angle_gamma   90.00
#
_symmetry.space_group_name_H-M   'P 1'
#
loop_
_entity.id
_entity.type
_entity.pdbx_description
1 polymer ?
#
loop_
_entity_poly.entity_id
_entity_poly.type
_entity_poly.pdbx_seq_one_letter_code
_entity_poly.pdbx_strand_id
1 'polypeptide(L)'
;SADKQDKKQSFGKFKNPEELLKAYRELEKEFTKKSQKLSKLEALADGESQGFDDESFKVAADKFFENTPSAKPFAKDIALKIIEKPELKKDKNCLSVALMQVLIDKFRTPEQLMQDGQFLNDYVLSSSKVKDAIIGAYLKDIRDGQPPATLSGDGLQCVAPSKKIRSIEEAGRMFLKNNE
;
A
#
# COMPACT_ATOMS: atom_id res chain seq x y z
N SER A 1 -17.17 -15.19 -98.06
CA SER A 1 -17.16 -14.05 -97.14
C SER A 1 -17.96 -14.41 -95.90
N ALA A 2 -17.30 -14.59 -94.76
CA ALA A 2 -17.96 -14.84 -93.49
C ALA A 2 -17.68 -13.63 -92.58
N ASP A 3 -18.71 -12.82 -92.46
CA ASP A 3 -18.84 -11.67 -91.57
C ASP A 3 -18.69 -12.11 -90.11
N LYS A 4 -17.69 -11.61 -89.39
CA LYS A 4 -17.56 -11.78 -87.93
C LYS A 4 -17.76 -10.42 -87.30
N GLN A 5 -19.00 -10.19 -86.87
CA GLN A 5 -19.41 -9.06 -86.06
C GLN A 5 -18.59 -9.01 -84.77
N ASP A 6 -17.70 -8.01 -84.65
CA ASP A 6 -17.04 -7.62 -83.41
C ASP A 6 -18.08 -7.01 -82.45
N LYS A 7 -18.71 -7.87 -81.64
CA LYS A 7 -19.47 -7.41 -80.47
C LYS A 7 -18.48 -6.83 -79.45
N LYS A 8 -18.36 -5.50 -79.39
CA LYS A 8 -17.75 -4.78 -78.27
C LYS A 8 -18.57 -5.07 -76.99
N GLN A 9 -18.28 -6.18 -76.32
CA GLN A 9 -18.73 -6.40 -74.94
C GLN A 9 -17.96 -5.43 -74.05
N SER A 10 -18.66 -4.45 -73.50
CA SER A 10 -18.14 -3.55 -72.47
C SER A 10 -17.98 -4.33 -71.17
N PHE A 11 -16.74 -4.54 -70.71
CA PHE A 11 -16.41 -5.20 -69.44
C PHE A 11 -16.44 -4.22 -68.25
N GLY A 12 -17.18 -3.11 -68.38
CA GLY A 12 -17.32 -2.09 -67.35
C GLY A 12 -15.99 -1.41 -67.03
N LYS A 13 -15.49 -1.58 -65.80
CA LYS A 13 -14.26 -0.97 -65.29
C LYS A 13 -12.97 -1.70 -65.72
N PHE A 14 -13.09 -2.88 -66.34
CA PHE A 14 -11.95 -3.71 -66.75
C PHE A 14 -11.71 -3.60 -68.25
N LYS A 15 -10.44 -3.65 -68.66
CA LYS A 15 -10.02 -3.41 -70.05
C LYS A 15 -10.27 -4.62 -70.95
N ASN A 16 -10.24 -5.82 -70.39
CA ASN A 16 -10.42 -7.08 -71.12
C ASN A 16 -11.01 -8.18 -70.20
N PRO A 17 -11.55 -9.29 -70.75
CA PRO A 17 -12.17 -10.34 -69.94
C PRO A 17 -11.19 -11.07 -69.03
N GLU A 18 -9.89 -11.10 -69.39
CA GLU A 18 -8.85 -11.72 -68.57
C GLU A 18 -8.58 -10.93 -67.28
N GLU A 19 -8.58 -9.60 -67.36
CA GLU A 19 -8.42 -8.69 -66.22
C GLU A 19 -9.61 -8.79 -65.26
N LEU A 20 -10.82 -8.95 -65.80
CA LEU A 20 -12.03 -9.22 -65.00
C LEU A 20 -11.92 -10.56 -64.25
N LEU A 21 -11.49 -11.63 -64.93
CA LEU A 21 -11.28 -12.94 -64.30
C LEU A 21 -10.17 -12.90 -63.24
N LYS A 22 -9.10 -12.13 -63.49
CA LYS A 22 -8.01 -11.93 -62.53
C LYS A 22 -8.50 -11.22 -61.28
N ALA A 23 -9.26 -10.13 -61.42
CA ALA A 23 -9.83 -9.40 -60.29
C ALA A 23 -10.78 -10.27 -59.45
N TYR A 24 -11.60 -11.13 -60.08
CA TYR A 24 -12.46 -12.07 -59.37
C TYR A 24 -11.64 -13.07 -58.53
N ARG A 25 -10.59 -13.66 -59.12
CA ARG A 25 -9.70 -14.61 -58.41
C ARG A 25 -8.93 -13.94 -57.27
N GLU A 26 -8.50 -12.70 -57.44
CA GLU A 26 -7.85 -11.93 -56.37
C GLU A 26 -8.83 -11.64 -55.23
N LEU A 27 -10.07 -11.26 -55.56
CA LEU A 27 -11.12 -11.03 -54.58
C LEU A 27 -11.44 -12.31 -53.79
N GLU A 28 -11.60 -13.44 -54.48
CA GLU A 28 -11.84 -14.75 -53.86
C GLU A 28 -10.70 -15.16 -52.91
N LYS A 29 -9.45 -14.90 -53.29
CA LYS A 29 -8.28 -15.12 -52.41
C LYS A 29 -8.35 -14.24 -51.17
N GLU A 30 -8.72 -12.97 -51.30
CA GLU A 30 -8.84 -12.06 -50.17
C GLU A 30 -10.00 -12.46 -49.23
N PHE A 31 -11.14 -12.91 -49.77
CA PHE A 31 -12.23 -13.45 -48.96
C PHE A 31 -11.81 -14.72 -48.21
N THR A 32 -11.06 -15.61 -48.85
CA THR A 32 -10.55 -16.83 -48.21
C THR A 32 -9.58 -16.49 -47.09
N LYS A 33 -8.62 -15.58 -47.32
CA LYS A 33 -7.70 -15.12 -46.27
C LYS A 33 -8.42 -14.46 -45.11
N LYS A 34 -9.40 -13.59 -45.39
CA LYS A 34 -10.20 -12.93 -44.35
C LYS A 34 -11.00 -13.93 -43.54
N SER A 35 -11.66 -14.88 -44.19
CA SER A 35 -12.43 -15.94 -43.51
C SER A 35 -11.53 -16.83 -42.64
N GLN A 36 -10.35 -17.23 -43.14
CA GLN A 36 -9.38 -17.97 -42.34
C GLN A 36 -8.87 -17.16 -41.13
N LYS A 37 -8.61 -15.85 -41.31
CA LYS A 37 -8.19 -14.98 -40.21
C LYS A 37 -9.31 -14.79 -39.18
N LEU A 38 -10.55 -14.63 -39.64
CA LEU A 38 -11.73 -14.52 -38.78
C LEU A 38 -11.90 -15.78 -37.94
N SER A 39 -11.88 -16.96 -38.58
CA SER A 39 -12.00 -18.25 -37.89
C SER A 39 -10.89 -18.48 -36.85
N LYS A 40 -9.65 -18.06 -37.13
CA LYS A 40 -8.56 -18.12 -36.14
C LYS A 40 -8.80 -17.18 -34.96
N LEU A 41 -9.29 -15.97 -35.20
CA LEU A 41 -9.58 -15.00 -34.14
C LEU A 41 -10.77 -15.43 -33.29
N GLU A 42 -11.81 -16.00 -33.91
CA GLU A 42 -12.97 -16.57 -33.21
C GLU A 42 -12.55 -17.78 -32.37
N ALA A 43 -11.73 -18.69 -32.90
CA ALA A 43 -11.22 -19.82 -32.12
C ALA A 43 -10.35 -19.39 -30.92
N LEU A 44 -9.60 -18.29 -31.05
CA LEU A 44 -8.84 -17.71 -29.94
C LEU A 44 -9.78 -17.06 -28.91
N ALA A 45 -10.78 -16.32 -29.36
CA ALA A 45 -11.78 -15.69 -28.48
C ALA A 45 -12.63 -16.73 -27.74
N ASP A 46 -13.04 -17.81 -28.41
CA ASP A 46 -13.79 -18.91 -27.80
C ASP A 46 -12.93 -19.69 -26.80
N GLY A 47 -11.61 -19.80 -27.05
CA GLY A 47 -10.64 -20.34 -26.09
C GLY A 47 -10.45 -19.47 -24.84
N GLU A 48 -10.68 -18.16 -24.95
CA GLU A 48 -10.70 -17.21 -23.82
C GLU A 48 -12.10 -17.08 -23.17
N SER A 49 -13.16 -17.49 -23.87
CA SER A 49 -14.56 -17.42 -23.44
C SER A 49 -15.10 -18.74 -22.88
N GLN A 50 -14.30 -19.82 -22.85
CA GLN A 50 -14.67 -21.02 -22.12
C GLN A 50 -14.94 -20.66 -20.67
N GLY A 51 -16.19 -20.89 -20.26
CA GLY A 51 -16.77 -20.47 -19.00
C GLY A 51 -15.79 -20.63 -17.84
N PHE A 52 -15.72 -19.58 -17.02
CA PHE A 52 -14.97 -19.54 -15.79
C PHE A 52 -15.35 -20.75 -14.94
N ASP A 53 -14.55 -21.80 -14.98
CA ASP A 53 -14.82 -23.03 -14.25
C ASP A 53 -14.57 -22.73 -12.77
N ASP A 54 -15.62 -22.71 -11.96
CA ASP A 54 -15.58 -22.28 -10.56
C ASP A 54 -14.52 -23.07 -9.77
N GLU A 55 -14.28 -24.33 -10.12
CA GLU A 55 -13.22 -25.15 -9.51
C GLU A 55 -11.82 -24.70 -9.89
N SER A 56 -11.59 -24.35 -11.17
CA SER A 56 -10.31 -23.79 -11.62
C SER A 56 -9.99 -22.46 -10.94
N PHE A 57 -11.02 -21.63 -10.71
CA PHE A 57 -10.87 -20.36 -10.02
C PHE A 57 -10.55 -20.54 -8.53
N LYS A 58 -11.22 -21.46 -7.85
CA LYS A 58 -10.91 -21.80 -6.45
C LYS A 58 -9.44 -22.20 -6.30
N VAL A 59 -8.96 -23.10 -7.16
CA VAL A 59 -7.55 -23.53 -7.16
C VAL A 59 -6.60 -22.35 -7.42
N ALA A 60 -6.95 -21.43 -8.32
CA ALA A 60 -6.16 -20.22 -8.57
C ALA A 60 -6.15 -19.26 -7.37
N ALA A 61 -7.29 -19.09 -6.70
CA ALA A 61 -7.43 -18.27 -5.50
C ALA A 61 -6.64 -18.85 -4.32
N ASP A 62 -6.70 -20.16 -4.10
CA ASP A 62 -5.94 -20.84 -3.06
C ASP A 62 -4.43 -20.64 -3.29
N LYS A 63 -3.95 -20.90 -4.51
CA LYS A 63 -2.55 -20.63 -4.89
C LYS A 63 -2.16 -19.17 -4.69
N PHE A 64 -3.07 -18.24 -4.96
CA PHE A 64 -2.82 -16.81 -4.75
C PHE A 64 -2.62 -16.48 -3.26
N PHE A 65 -3.46 -16.99 -2.36
CA PHE A 65 -3.33 -16.74 -0.92
C PHE A 65 -2.20 -17.54 -0.26
N GLU A 66 -1.76 -18.65 -0.85
CA GLU A 66 -0.53 -19.34 -0.46
C GLU A 66 0.70 -18.51 -0.81
N ASN A 67 0.76 -18.00 -2.04
CA ASN A 67 1.86 -17.13 -2.49
C ASN A 67 1.84 -15.74 -1.84
N THR A 68 0.66 -15.28 -1.43
CA THR A 68 0.46 -13.95 -0.81
C THR A 68 -0.32 -14.07 0.50
N PRO A 69 0.31 -14.55 1.60
CA PRO A 69 -0.37 -14.72 2.88
C PRO A 69 -0.92 -13.41 3.47
N SER A 70 -0.28 -12.28 3.17
CA SER A 70 -0.71 -10.95 3.59
C SER A 70 -2.05 -10.51 2.97
N ALA A 71 -2.51 -11.16 1.90
CA ALA A 71 -3.79 -10.87 1.26
C ALA A 71 -4.99 -11.53 1.98
N LYS A 72 -4.77 -12.55 2.82
CA LYS A 72 -5.80 -13.26 3.57
C LYS A 72 -6.76 -12.36 4.37
N PRO A 73 -6.31 -11.33 5.12
CA PRO A 73 -7.23 -10.42 5.82
C PRO A 73 -8.16 -9.65 4.88
N PHE A 74 -7.80 -9.51 3.61
CA PHE A 74 -8.57 -8.78 2.61
C PHE A 74 -9.44 -9.69 1.74
N ALA A 75 -9.48 -11.01 1.96
CA ALA A 75 -10.19 -11.96 1.09
C ALA A 75 -11.67 -11.58 0.86
N LYS A 76 -12.35 -11.13 1.92
CA LYS A 76 -13.75 -10.69 1.85
C LYS A 76 -13.91 -9.47 0.94
N ASP A 77 -13.05 -8.48 1.09
CA ASP A 77 -13.11 -7.24 0.31
C ASP A 77 -12.73 -7.48 -1.15
N ILE A 78 -11.76 -8.36 -1.40
CA ILE A 78 -11.37 -8.79 -2.75
C ILE A 78 -12.56 -9.44 -3.45
N ALA A 79 -13.25 -10.37 -2.78
CA ALA A 79 -14.43 -11.02 -3.32
C ALA A 79 -15.54 -10.01 -3.67
N LEU A 80 -15.80 -9.05 -2.78
CA LEU A 80 -16.76 -7.96 -3.02
C LEU A 80 -16.38 -7.14 -4.27
N LYS A 81 -15.10 -6.77 -4.41
CA LYS A 81 -14.64 -5.97 -5.55
C LYS A 81 -14.78 -6.71 -6.88
N ILE A 82 -14.58 -8.03 -6.89
CA ILE A 82 -14.75 -8.88 -8.08
C ILE A 82 -16.24 -9.05 -8.44
N ILE A 83 -17.13 -9.08 -7.43
CA ILE A 83 -18.58 -9.11 -7.65
C ILE A 83 -19.06 -7.77 -8.23
N GLU A 84 -18.58 -6.64 -7.71
CA GLU A 84 -18.95 -5.30 -8.18
C GLU A 84 -18.51 -5.04 -9.62
N LYS A 85 -17.37 -5.59 -10.05
CA LYS A 85 -16.80 -5.35 -11.37
C LYS A 85 -16.66 -6.66 -12.17
N PRO A 86 -17.73 -7.08 -12.88
CA PRO A 86 -17.73 -8.35 -13.63
C PRO A 86 -16.72 -8.38 -14.78
N GLU A 87 -16.27 -7.23 -15.28
CA GLU A 87 -15.21 -7.15 -16.29
C GLU A 87 -13.86 -7.68 -15.79
N LEU A 88 -13.59 -7.61 -14.47
CA LEU A 88 -12.36 -8.18 -13.92
C LEU A 88 -12.35 -9.70 -14.00
N LYS A 89 -13.51 -10.38 -14.01
CA LYS A 89 -13.55 -11.85 -14.09
C LYS A 89 -12.99 -12.40 -15.39
N LYS A 90 -12.92 -11.58 -16.44
CA LYS A 90 -12.34 -11.95 -17.74
C LYS A 90 -10.81 -11.94 -17.71
N ASP A 91 -10.20 -11.25 -16.75
CA ASP A 91 -8.75 -11.16 -16.63
C ASP A 91 -8.19 -12.29 -15.76
N LYS A 92 -7.11 -12.91 -16.23
CA LYS A 92 -6.33 -13.93 -15.49
C LYS A 92 -5.75 -13.35 -14.19
N ASN A 93 -5.52 -12.04 -14.14
CA ASN A 93 -4.97 -11.33 -12.98
C ASN A 93 -6.03 -10.65 -12.10
N CYS A 94 -7.30 -11.08 -12.17
CA CYS A 94 -8.40 -10.45 -11.43
C CYS A 94 -8.16 -10.30 -9.92
N LEU A 95 -7.55 -11.32 -9.28
CA LEU A 95 -7.28 -11.35 -7.85
C LEU A 95 -6.26 -10.29 -7.43
N SER A 96 -5.19 -10.10 -8.20
CA SER A 96 -4.14 -9.12 -7.90
C SER A 96 -4.63 -7.70 -8.13
N VAL A 97 -5.38 -7.47 -9.21
CA VAL A 97 -5.99 -6.16 -9.50
C VAL A 97 -7.03 -5.81 -8.43
N ALA A 98 -7.87 -6.76 -8.01
CA ALA A 98 -8.84 -6.54 -6.95
C ALA A 98 -8.16 -6.27 -5.60
N LEU A 99 -7.11 -7.01 -5.25
CA LEU A 99 -6.30 -6.73 -4.06
C LEU A 99 -5.73 -5.32 -4.10
N MET A 100 -5.13 -4.90 -5.22
CA MET A 100 -4.60 -3.54 -5.36
C MET A 100 -5.67 -2.48 -5.15
N GLN A 101 -6.87 -2.66 -5.70
CA GLN A 101 -7.98 -1.73 -5.50
C GLN A 101 -8.39 -1.65 -4.02
N VAL A 102 -8.50 -2.79 -3.34
CA VAL A 102 -8.80 -2.83 -1.90
C VAL A 102 -7.71 -2.11 -1.10
N LEU A 103 -6.44 -2.31 -1.44
CA LEU A 103 -5.32 -1.66 -0.77
C LEU A 103 -5.32 -0.15 -1.00
N ILE A 104 -5.65 0.32 -2.20
CA ILE A 104 -5.81 1.75 -2.49
C ILE A 104 -6.96 2.35 -1.69
N ASP A 105 -8.11 1.66 -1.64
CA ASP A 105 -9.29 2.13 -0.91
C ASP A 105 -9.01 2.24 0.61
N LYS A 106 -8.24 1.29 1.13
CA LYS A 106 -7.83 1.22 2.55
C LYS A 106 -6.54 1.99 2.86
N PHE A 107 -5.86 2.54 1.86
CA PHE A 107 -4.64 3.31 2.09
C PHE A 107 -4.97 4.58 2.88
N ARG A 108 -4.13 4.88 3.86
CA ARG A 108 -4.22 6.07 4.71
C ARG A 108 -2.84 6.69 4.79
N THR A 109 -2.77 8.01 4.73
CA THR A 109 -1.49 8.70 4.88
C THR A 109 -1.04 8.65 6.35
N PRO A 110 0.27 8.81 6.64
CA PRO A 110 0.75 8.85 8.02
C PRO A 110 0.02 9.89 8.87
N GLU A 111 -0.30 11.05 8.30
CA GLU A 111 -1.02 12.13 8.98
C GLU A 111 -2.44 11.72 9.36
N GLN A 112 -3.12 10.95 8.48
CA GLN A 112 -4.45 10.43 8.76
C GLN A 112 -4.41 9.34 9.83
N LEU A 113 -3.40 8.46 9.80
CA LEU A 113 -3.21 7.41 10.82
C LEU A 113 -2.93 8.01 12.21
N MET A 114 -2.24 9.14 12.29
CA MET A 114 -2.00 9.84 13.55
C MET A 114 -3.28 10.47 14.14
N GLN A 115 -4.32 10.67 13.34
CA GLN A 115 -5.61 11.18 13.81
C GLN A 115 -6.58 10.05 14.17
N ASP A 116 -6.29 8.82 13.75
CA ASP A 116 -7.09 7.66 14.05
C ASP A 116 -6.84 7.18 15.49
N GLY A 117 -7.79 7.49 16.37
CA GLY A 117 -7.73 7.12 17.78
C GLY A 117 -7.73 5.61 18.02
N GLN A 118 -8.32 4.80 17.14
CA GLN A 118 -8.28 3.33 17.30
C GLN A 118 -6.89 2.81 16.97
N PHE A 119 -6.32 3.24 15.85
CA PHE A 119 -4.96 2.86 15.47
C PHE A 119 -3.92 3.25 16.54
N LEU A 120 -4.02 4.47 17.07
CA LEU A 120 -3.11 4.94 18.11
C LEU A 120 -3.21 4.10 19.38
N ASN A 121 -4.42 3.79 19.85
CA ASN A 121 -4.59 3.00 21.06
C ASN A 121 -4.11 1.55 20.89
N ASP A 122 -4.51 0.90 19.79
CA ASP A 122 -4.30 -0.53 19.60
C ASP A 122 -2.87 -0.87 19.16
N TYR A 123 -2.20 0.02 18.41
CA TYR A 123 -0.88 -0.29 17.81
C TYR A 123 0.26 0.59 18.32
N VAL A 124 0.02 1.87 18.61
CA VAL A 124 1.09 2.81 19.00
C VAL A 124 1.26 2.83 20.52
N LEU A 125 0.19 3.15 21.24
CA LEU A 125 0.19 3.26 22.70
C LEU A 125 0.22 1.90 23.38
N SER A 126 -0.19 0.81 22.73
CA SER A 126 -0.04 -0.55 23.27
C SER A 126 1.41 -1.05 23.24
N SER A 127 2.24 -0.53 22.33
CA SER A 127 3.62 -0.96 22.12
C SER A 127 4.52 -0.55 23.29
N SER A 128 5.13 -1.52 23.97
CA SER A 128 6.05 -1.26 25.08
C SER A 128 7.24 -0.40 24.65
N LYS A 129 7.80 -0.67 23.46
CA LYS A 129 8.93 0.10 22.92
C LYS A 129 8.62 1.59 22.78
N VAL A 130 7.39 1.92 22.35
CA VAL A 130 6.97 3.31 22.20
C VAL A 130 6.78 3.96 23.57
N LYS A 131 6.16 3.26 24.53
CA LYS A 131 6.04 3.75 25.91
C LYS A 131 7.39 4.02 26.54
N ASP A 132 8.32 3.08 26.44
CA ASP A 132 9.66 3.20 27.03
C ASP A 132 10.44 4.36 26.41
N ALA A 133 10.31 4.57 25.09
CA ALA A 133 10.91 5.71 24.41
C ALA A 133 10.32 7.04 24.88
N ILE A 134 9.00 7.13 25.03
CA ILE A 134 8.32 8.34 25.53
C ILE A 134 8.72 8.63 26.97
N ILE A 135 8.69 7.62 27.85
CA ILE A 135 9.11 7.76 29.25
C ILE A 135 10.59 8.16 29.33
N GLY A 136 11.44 7.53 28.53
CA GLY A 136 12.86 7.85 28.47
C GLY A 136 13.13 9.29 28.02
N ALA A 137 12.43 9.76 26.99
CA ALA A 137 12.50 11.15 26.55
C ALA A 137 12.02 12.10 27.64
N TYR A 138 10.87 11.82 28.26
CA TYR A 138 10.32 12.64 29.34
C TYR A 138 11.25 12.74 30.56
N LEU A 139 11.78 11.61 31.05
CA LEU A 139 12.73 11.59 32.17
C LEU A 139 14.04 12.31 31.82
N LYS A 140 14.49 12.23 30.57
CA LYS A 140 15.66 12.95 30.08
C LYS A 140 15.40 14.47 30.08
N ASP A 141 14.26 14.91 29.58
CA ASP A 141 13.87 16.33 29.58
C ASP A 141 13.77 16.89 31.01
N ILE A 142 13.23 16.10 31.96
CA ILE A 142 13.22 16.49 33.39
C ILE A 142 14.63 16.66 33.93
N ARG A 143 15.53 15.73 33.61
CA ARG A 143 16.92 15.77 34.08
C ARG A 143 17.67 16.96 33.47
N ASP A 144 17.46 17.22 32.18
CA ASP A 144 18.13 18.27 31.42
C ASP A 144 17.57 19.66 31.80
N GLY A 145 16.30 19.74 32.23
CA GLY A 145 15.64 20.96 32.73
C GLY A 145 16.14 21.48 34.08
N GLN A 146 17.25 20.95 34.60
CA GLN A 146 17.81 21.17 35.94
C GLN A 146 16.78 21.01 37.07
N PRO A 147 16.74 19.86 37.78
CA PRO A 147 15.97 19.80 39.01
C PRO A 147 16.43 20.91 39.97
N PRO A 148 15.52 21.49 40.78
CA PRO A 148 15.90 22.45 41.81
C PRO A 148 17.07 21.88 42.61
N ALA A 149 18.09 22.69 42.87
CA ALA A 149 19.22 22.28 43.67
C ALA A 149 18.69 21.76 45.01
N THR A 150 18.64 20.44 45.16
CA THR A 150 18.44 19.82 46.45
C THR A 150 19.66 20.18 47.28
N LEU A 151 19.46 20.52 48.55
CA LEU A 151 20.57 20.81 49.45
C LEU A 151 21.51 19.60 49.40
N SER A 152 22.67 19.78 48.77
CA SER A 152 23.72 18.76 48.66
C SER A 152 24.41 18.66 50.01
N GLY A 153 23.72 18.02 50.94
CA GLY A 153 24.13 17.90 52.32
C GLY A 153 23.05 17.15 53.06
N ASP A 154 23.39 15.93 53.44
CA ASP A 154 22.61 14.92 54.15
C ASP A 154 21.99 15.44 55.45
N GLY A 155 21.00 16.33 55.35
CA GLY A 155 20.23 16.87 56.48
C GLY A 155 21.08 17.45 57.63
N LEU A 156 22.35 17.81 57.39
CA LEU A 156 23.23 18.27 58.45
C LEU A 156 22.74 19.63 58.92
N GLN A 157 21.99 19.61 60.02
CA GLN A 157 21.72 20.78 60.82
C GLN A 157 23.05 21.48 61.06
N CYS A 158 23.16 22.73 60.64
CA CYS A 158 24.27 23.59 60.99
C CYS A 158 24.23 23.82 62.50
N VAL A 159 24.84 22.91 63.26
CA VAL A 159 25.08 23.10 64.69
C VAL A 159 26.15 24.16 64.80
N ALA A 160 25.78 25.34 65.30
CA ALA A 160 26.74 26.39 65.60
C ALA A 160 27.88 25.79 66.46
N PRO A 161 29.15 25.99 66.09
CA PRO A 161 30.26 25.39 66.82
C PRO A 161 30.22 25.86 68.28
N SER A 162 30.19 24.92 69.23
CA SER A 162 30.18 25.26 70.65
C SER A 162 31.49 25.97 70.99
N LYS A 163 31.44 27.27 71.26
CA LYS A 163 32.62 28.04 71.68
C LYS A 163 32.99 27.65 73.11
N LYS A 164 33.85 26.64 73.27
CA LYS A 164 34.41 26.27 74.57
C LYS A 164 35.47 27.29 74.95
N ILE A 165 35.25 27.98 76.06
CA ILE A 165 36.18 28.96 76.62
C ILE A 165 37.42 28.19 77.11
N ARG A 166 38.61 28.62 76.69
CA ARG A 166 39.87 27.88 76.99
C ARG A 166 40.66 28.50 78.15
N SER A 167 40.26 29.67 78.65
CA SER A 167 40.92 30.33 79.78
C SER A 167 39.94 31.08 80.68
N ILE A 168 40.34 31.28 81.93
CA ILE A 168 39.58 32.04 82.94
C ILE A 168 39.42 33.51 82.50
N GLU A 169 40.44 34.09 81.88
CA GLU A 169 40.38 35.46 81.35
C GLU A 169 39.38 35.60 80.20
N GLU A 170 39.30 34.61 79.31
CA GLU A 170 38.33 34.59 78.22
C GLU A 170 36.90 34.44 78.76
N ALA A 171 36.72 33.71 79.87
CA ALA A 171 35.43 33.59 80.57
C ALA A 171 35.01 34.93 81.20
N GLY A 172 35.95 35.64 81.81
CA GLY A 172 35.71 36.97 82.38
C GLY A 172 35.24 37.98 81.31
N ARG A 173 35.87 38.00 80.14
CA ARG A 173 35.47 38.90 79.03
C ARG A 173 34.06 38.60 78.49
N MET A 174 33.70 37.32 78.38
CA MET A 174 32.36 36.92 77.92
C MET A 174 31.28 37.28 78.94
N PHE A 175 31.57 37.19 80.24
CA PHE A 175 30.62 37.59 81.30
C PHE A 175 30.36 39.09 81.30
N LEU A 176 31.40 39.91 81.17
CA LEU A 176 31.26 41.36 81.13
C LEU A 176 30.50 41.83 79.89
N LYS A 177 30.75 41.21 78.73
CA LYS A 177 30.06 41.54 77.47
C LYS A 177 28.56 41.21 77.48
N ASN A 178 28.11 40.28 78.33
CA ASN A 178 26.70 39.89 78.43
C ASN A 178 25.92 40.68 79.51
N ASN A 179 26.59 41.52 80.30
CA ASN A 179 25.99 42.32 81.39
C ASN A 179 26.05 43.84 81.13
N GLU A 180 26.39 44.25 79.91
CA GLU A 180 26.09 45.59 79.36
C GLU A 180 24.82 45.52 78.52
#